data_AF-A0A060CAR5-F1
#
_entry.id   AF-A0A060CAR5-F1
#
_cell.length_a   1.000
_cell.length_b   1.000
_cell.length_c   1.000
_cell.angle_alpha   90.00
_cell.angle_beta   90.00
_cell.angle_gamma   90.00
#
_symmetry.space_group_name_H-M   'P 1'
#
loop_
_entity.id
_entity.type
_entity.pdbx_description
1 polymer ?
#
loop_
_entity_poly.entity_id
_entity_poly.type
_entity_poly.pdbx_seq_one_letter_code
_entity_poly.pdbx_strand_id
1 'polypeptide(L)'
;GPRAPRSPRTWTLLAEDASSSQVSEPGPVGVAVYASSSGTVTPVRFDNLLTLASDTAPAATPTPTPDPTDTDPDIRRTGAGAAPLGTLDYEVPSSALYVSTAGSDTNPGTKDRPFATISAATKAAGDRGTVVVRSGTYHEDVMVYPHEGLTLEAYPGEVVWVDGSETVTGWRKDGSTWVRDDWDTF
;
A
#
# COMPACT_ATOMS: atom_id res chain seq x y z
N GLY A 1 42.41 40.71 -11.58
CA GLY A 1 41.06 40.96 -11.03
C GLY A 1 40.40 39.64 -10.76
N PRO A 2 40.09 39.29 -9.50
CA PRO A 2 39.53 37.99 -9.18
C PRO A 2 38.05 37.92 -9.60
N ARG A 3 37.71 36.89 -10.38
CA ARG A 3 36.34 36.55 -10.76
C ARG A 3 35.61 36.01 -9.54
N ALA A 4 34.40 36.50 -9.29
CA ALA A 4 33.51 35.99 -8.25
C ALA A 4 33.23 34.48 -8.48
N PRO A 5 33.23 33.64 -7.43
CA PRO A 5 32.74 32.27 -7.54
C PRO A 5 31.24 32.28 -7.80
N ARG A 6 30.81 31.50 -8.80
CA ARG A 6 29.40 31.28 -9.14
C ARG A 6 28.70 30.58 -7.96
N SER A 7 27.62 31.16 -7.47
CA SER A 7 26.80 30.60 -6.39
C SER A 7 26.29 29.20 -6.75
N PRO A 8 26.32 28.22 -5.82
CA PRO A 8 25.64 26.93 -6.03
C PRO A 8 24.13 27.16 -6.19
N ARG A 9 23.51 26.51 -7.19
CA ARG A 9 22.09 26.70 -7.56
C ARG A 9 21.10 25.92 -6.68
N THR A 10 21.57 25.17 -5.69
CA THR A 10 20.74 24.45 -4.72
C THR A 10 21.43 24.44 -3.36
N TRP A 11 20.77 25.01 -2.36
CA TRP A 11 21.20 25.03 -0.96
C TRP A 11 20.15 24.28 -0.13
N THR A 12 19.98 23.01 -0.44
CA THR A 12 19.15 22.09 0.34
C THR A 12 20.07 21.17 1.12
N LEU A 13 19.97 21.20 2.44
CA LEU A 13 20.59 20.21 3.31
C LEU A 13 19.49 19.22 3.72
N LEU A 14 19.75 17.93 3.50
CA LEU A 14 18.92 16.84 3.99
C LEU A 14 19.71 16.12 5.09
N ALA A 15 19.10 15.96 6.25
CA ALA A 15 19.63 15.16 7.34
C ALA A 15 18.61 14.07 7.66
N GLU A 16 19.08 12.85 7.79
CA GLU A 16 18.28 11.67 8.13
C GLU A 16 18.82 11.13 9.47
N ASP A 17 17.93 10.95 10.45
CA ASP A 17 18.25 10.30 11.72
C ASP A 17 17.67 8.89 11.70
N ALA A 18 18.56 7.90 11.60
CA ALA A 18 18.23 6.47 11.61
C ALA A 18 18.57 5.79 12.95
N SER A 19 18.77 6.57 14.02
CA SER A 19 19.14 6.02 15.33
C SER A 19 17.97 5.24 15.96
N SER A 20 18.29 4.11 16.60
CA SER A 20 17.30 3.23 17.26
C SER A 20 16.87 3.72 18.66
N SER A 21 17.48 4.81 19.14
CA SER A 21 17.08 5.53 20.35
C SER A 21 15.95 6.51 20.01
N GLN A 22 14.77 5.95 19.69
CA GLN A 22 13.66 6.69 19.11
C GLN A 22 13.06 7.72 20.07
N VAL A 23 12.56 8.81 19.46
CA VAL A 23 11.55 9.71 20.03
C VAL A 23 10.37 8.86 20.51
N SER A 24 10.26 8.62 21.82
CA SER A 24 9.21 7.74 22.38
C SER A 24 7.86 8.45 22.53
N GLU A 25 7.84 9.77 22.41
CA GLU A 25 6.65 10.61 22.54
C GLU A 25 6.66 11.70 21.46
N PRO A 26 5.52 12.02 20.82
CA PRO A 26 5.44 13.09 19.83
C PRO A 26 5.96 14.41 20.41
N GLY A 27 6.90 15.05 19.72
CA GLY A 27 7.54 16.28 20.19
C GLY A 27 7.85 17.28 19.06
N PRO A 28 8.09 18.56 19.39
CA PRO A 28 8.46 19.56 18.41
C PRO A 28 9.84 19.29 17.82
N VAL A 29 9.97 19.52 16.51
CA VAL A 29 11.23 19.46 15.77
C VAL A 29 11.89 20.84 15.70
N GLY A 30 13.23 20.89 15.74
CA GLY A 30 13.97 22.15 15.72
C GLY A 30 15.36 22.04 15.10
N VAL A 31 15.90 23.17 14.65
CA VAL A 31 17.27 23.30 14.10
C VAL A 31 18.12 24.13 15.05
N ALA A 32 19.32 23.65 15.37
CA ALA A 32 20.31 24.39 16.14
C ALA A 32 21.50 24.76 15.23
N VAL A 33 21.93 26.03 15.28
CA VAL A 33 23.14 26.50 14.59
C VAL A 33 24.16 26.89 15.65
N TYR A 34 25.38 26.36 15.52
CA TYR A 34 26.50 26.74 16.38
C TYR A 34 27.50 27.56 15.58
N ALA A 35 27.94 28.68 16.16
CA ALA A 35 29.06 29.47 15.67
C ALA A 35 30.12 29.59 16.77
N SER A 36 31.39 29.35 16.41
CA SER A 36 32.51 29.51 17.33
C SER A 36 32.62 30.96 17.80
N SER A 37 33.07 31.16 19.05
CA SER A 37 33.26 32.48 19.66
C SER A 37 34.36 33.31 18.99
N SER A 38 35.16 32.73 18.08
CA SER A 38 36.17 33.44 17.30
C SER A 38 35.88 33.31 15.80
N GLY A 39 35.24 34.32 15.22
CA GLY A 39 34.96 34.42 13.78
C GLY A 39 33.84 35.39 13.46
N THR A 40 33.68 35.74 12.18
CA THR A 40 32.55 36.54 11.69
C THR A 40 31.35 35.63 11.45
N VAL A 41 30.27 35.84 12.21
CA VAL A 41 29.01 35.08 12.02
C VAL A 41 28.24 35.67 10.85
N THR A 42 27.92 34.83 9.86
CA THR A 42 27.06 35.21 8.73
C THR A 42 25.61 34.81 9.06
N PRO A 43 24.60 35.65 8.81
CA PRO A 43 23.21 35.30 9.10
C PRO A 43 22.76 34.10 8.24
N VAL A 44 22.23 33.08 8.91
CA VAL A 44 21.60 31.91 8.27
C VAL A 44 20.10 32.14 8.21
N ARG A 45 19.48 31.88 7.05
CA ARG A 45 18.03 31.89 6.88
C ARG A 45 17.54 30.50 6.48
N PHE A 46 16.40 30.11 7.03
CA PHE A 46 15.68 28.89 6.66
C PHE A 46 14.39 29.32 5.99
N ASP A 47 14.10 28.71 4.84
CA ASP A 47 12.90 29.03 4.04
C ASP A 47 11.80 28.01 4.35
N ASN A 48 12.09 26.71 4.11
CA ASN A 48 11.20 25.60 4.43
C ASN A 48 11.87 24.59 5.35
N LEU A 49 11.14 24.17 6.39
CA LEU A 49 11.45 23.00 7.21
C LEU A 49 10.37 21.94 6.96
N LEU A 50 10.74 20.89 6.24
CA LEU A 50 9.87 19.75 5.99
C LEU A 50 10.29 18.60 6.91
N THR A 51 9.34 18.04 7.65
CA THR A 51 9.56 16.84 8.44
C THR A 51 8.71 15.71 7.89
N LEU A 52 9.33 14.57 7.65
CA LEU A 52 8.70 13.37 7.14
C LEU A 52 9.03 12.26 8.12
N ALA A 53 8.00 11.62 8.67
CA ALA A 53 8.19 10.40 9.44
C ALA A 53 8.26 9.23 8.45
N SER A 54 9.42 8.60 8.36
CA SER A 54 9.53 7.28 7.76
C SER A 54 9.19 6.28 8.85
N ASP A 55 7.96 5.79 8.88
CA ASP A 55 7.68 4.58 9.63
C ASP A 55 8.40 3.45 8.89
N THR A 56 9.60 3.13 9.36
CA THR A 56 10.26 1.92 8.89
C THR A 56 9.42 0.79 9.45
N ALA A 57 8.51 0.29 8.62
CA ALA A 57 7.75 -0.91 8.89
C ALA A 57 8.71 -1.91 9.54
N PRO A 58 8.46 -2.32 10.80
CA PRO A 58 9.44 -3.07 11.55
C PRO A 58 9.82 -4.30 10.73
N ALA A 59 11.14 -4.49 10.55
CA ALA A 59 11.69 -5.70 9.96
C ALA A 59 10.96 -6.89 10.60
N ALA A 60 10.32 -7.73 9.79
CA ALA A 60 9.53 -8.85 10.25
C ALA A 60 10.36 -9.68 11.23
N THR A 61 10.11 -9.51 12.53
CA THR A 61 10.58 -10.43 13.56
C THR A 61 10.07 -11.80 13.14
N PRO A 62 10.90 -12.87 13.11
CA PRO A 62 10.38 -14.20 12.85
C PRO A 62 9.24 -14.44 13.84
N THR A 63 8.03 -14.64 13.32
CA THR A 63 6.84 -14.83 14.12
C THR A 63 7.14 -15.89 15.18
N PRO A 64 7.05 -15.60 16.49
CA PRO A 64 7.11 -16.66 17.48
C PRO A 64 5.99 -17.63 17.13
N THR A 65 6.35 -18.89 16.90
CA THR A 65 5.36 -19.96 16.76
C THR A 65 4.45 -19.88 17.97
N PRO A 66 3.14 -19.62 17.82
CA PRO A 66 2.26 -19.53 18.98
C PRO A 66 2.25 -20.89 19.66
N ASP A 67 2.83 -20.96 20.86
CA ASP A 67 2.69 -22.09 21.76
C ASP A 67 1.25 -22.06 22.31
N PRO A 68 0.40 -23.06 22.01
CA PRO A 68 -1.01 -23.01 22.36
C PRO A 68 -1.22 -23.45 23.80
N THR A 69 -0.78 -22.66 24.79
CA THR A 69 -1.22 -22.86 26.17
C THR A 69 -1.36 -21.52 26.89
N ASP A 70 -2.51 -20.86 26.70
CA ASP A 70 -3.01 -19.97 27.75
C ASP A 70 -4.48 -20.31 28.06
N THR A 71 -4.67 -20.89 29.24
CA THR A 71 -5.94 -21.36 29.78
C THR A 71 -6.32 -20.43 30.92
N ASP A 72 -6.73 -19.21 30.60
CA ASP A 72 -7.47 -18.35 31.54
C ASP A 72 -8.99 -18.53 31.30
N PRO A 73 -9.76 -19.05 32.27
CA PRO A 73 -11.15 -19.43 32.07
C PRO A 73 -12.16 -18.32 32.40
N ASP A 74 -11.81 -17.04 32.32
CA ASP A 74 -12.82 -16.00 32.52
C ASP A 74 -12.64 -14.77 31.61
N ILE A 75 -13.71 -14.47 30.86
CA ILE A 75 -13.93 -13.31 29.97
C ILE A 75 -13.21 -13.31 28.60
N ARG A 76 -13.52 -14.28 27.72
CA ARG A 76 -13.21 -14.18 26.27
C ARG A 76 -14.33 -13.50 25.50
N ARG A 77 -14.10 -12.27 25.00
CA ARG A 77 -14.75 -11.81 23.76
C ARG A 77 -14.23 -12.72 22.63
N THR A 78 -14.91 -13.82 22.34
CA THR A 78 -14.57 -14.80 21.28
C THR A 78 -14.90 -14.28 19.87
N GLY A 79 -14.52 -13.04 19.56
CA GLY A 79 -14.79 -12.47 18.24
C GLY A 79 -14.50 -10.98 18.17
N ALA A 80 -13.21 -10.63 18.18
CA ALA A 80 -12.76 -9.32 17.72
C ALA A 80 -11.64 -9.54 16.71
N GLY A 81 -11.87 -9.18 15.45
CA GLY A 81 -10.96 -9.41 14.33
C GLY A 81 -11.70 -9.87 13.07
N ALA A 82 -11.07 -9.70 11.91
CA ALA A 82 -11.57 -10.29 10.66
C ALA A 82 -11.54 -11.83 10.76
N ALA A 83 -12.48 -12.50 10.09
CA ALA A 83 -12.39 -13.95 9.93
C ALA A 83 -11.07 -14.31 9.22
N PRO A 84 -10.46 -15.47 9.52
CA PRO A 84 -9.31 -15.93 8.76
C PRO A 84 -9.58 -15.96 7.25
N LEU A 85 -8.55 -15.69 6.45
CA LEU A 85 -8.67 -15.74 4.99
C LEU A 85 -9.11 -17.14 4.55
N GLY A 86 -10.09 -17.21 3.64
CA GLY A 86 -10.62 -18.46 3.13
C GLY A 86 -11.47 -19.26 4.13
N THR A 87 -11.92 -18.65 5.25
CA THR A 87 -12.86 -19.31 6.18
C THR A 87 -14.25 -18.69 6.15
N LEU A 88 -14.50 -17.73 5.25
CA LEU A 88 -15.82 -17.14 5.09
C LEU A 88 -16.75 -18.11 4.36
N ASP A 89 -17.92 -18.35 4.94
CA ASP A 89 -18.96 -19.23 4.39
C ASP A 89 -20.29 -18.48 4.41
N TYR A 90 -20.65 -17.92 3.25
CA TYR A 90 -21.89 -17.19 3.01
C TYR A 90 -22.61 -17.79 1.80
N GLU A 91 -23.93 -17.64 1.79
CA GLU A 91 -24.74 -18.08 0.67
C GLU A 91 -24.56 -17.14 -0.53
N VAL A 92 -24.08 -17.69 -1.64
CA VAL A 92 -23.97 -16.94 -2.90
C VAL A 92 -25.36 -16.87 -3.55
N PRO A 93 -25.90 -15.66 -3.80
CA PRO A 93 -27.18 -15.51 -4.49
C PRO A 93 -27.15 -16.16 -5.87
N SER A 94 -28.26 -16.76 -6.30
CA SER A 94 -28.37 -17.37 -7.64
C SER A 94 -28.22 -16.35 -8.78
N SER A 95 -28.43 -15.06 -8.49
CA SER A 95 -28.25 -13.94 -9.42
C SER A 95 -26.83 -13.37 -9.42
N ALA A 96 -25.89 -13.94 -8.65
CA ALA A 96 -24.54 -13.43 -8.57
C ALA A 96 -23.79 -13.58 -9.91
N LEU A 97 -22.97 -12.58 -10.22
CA LEU A 97 -22.04 -12.61 -11.33
C LEU A 97 -20.67 -13.11 -10.84
N TYR A 98 -19.99 -13.90 -11.65
CA TYR A 98 -18.74 -14.55 -11.28
C TYR A 98 -17.55 -13.98 -12.06
N VAL A 99 -16.43 -13.79 -11.36
CA VAL A 99 -15.15 -13.35 -11.92
C VAL A 99 -14.10 -14.41 -11.66
N SER A 100 -13.27 -14.74 -12.65
CA SER A 100 -12.15 -15.68 -12.51
C SER A 100 -11.01 -15.24 -13.41
N THR A 101 -9.76 -15.37 -12.97
CA THR A 101 -8.58 -15.08 -13.80
C THR A 101 -8.49 -15.94 -15.07
N ALA A 102 -9.19 -17.08 -15.12
CA ALA A 102 -9.32 -17.93 -16.31
C ALA A 102 -10.59 -17.66 -17.14
N GLY A 103 -11.36 -16.62 -16.77
CA GLY A 103 -12.60 -16.23 -17.44
C GLY A 103 -12.39 -15.43 -18.74
N SER A 104 -13.45 -14.79 -19.20
CA SER A 104 -13.43 -13.86 -20.34
C SER A 104 -14.47 -12.77 -20.16
N ASP A 105 -14.13 -11.52 -20.46
CA ASP A 105 -15.07 -10.39 -20.35
C ASP A 105 -16.21 -10.43 -21.39
N THR A 106 -16.16 -11.38 -22.32
CA THR A 106 -17.25 -11.68 -23.27
C THR A 106 -18.21 -12.76 -22.76
N ASN A 107 -17.91 -13.37 -21.61
CA ASN A 107 -18.79 -14.35 -20.99
C ASN A 107 -20.02 -13.70 -20.35
N PRO A 108 -21.09 -14.47 -20.09
CA PRO A 108 -22.29 -13.95 -19.41
C PRO A 108 -22.11 -13.73 -17.89
N GLY A 109 -20.95 -14.03 -17.30
CA GLY A 109 -20.72 -13.89 -15.87
C GLY A 109 -21.34 -14.99 -15.02
N THR A 110 -21.64 -16.16 -15.57
CA THR A 110 -22.14 -17.30 -14.79
C THR A 110 -20.98 -18.05 -14.12
N LYS A 111 -21.27 -18.90 -13.14
CA LYS A 111 -20.25 -19.70 -12.45
C LYS A 111 -19.39 -20.54 -13.40
N ASP A 112 -20.00 -21.11 -14.45
CA ASP A 112 -19.31 -21.94 -15.45
C ASP A 112 -18.64 -21.10 -16.55
N ARG A 113 -19.11 -19.86 -16.75
CA ARG A 113 -18.56 -18.91 -17.73
C ARG A 113 -18.39 -17.54 -17.06
N PRO A 114 -17.36 -17.37 -16.21
CA PRO A 114 -17.14 -16.14 -15.46
C PRO A 114 -16.51 -15.05 -16.34
N PHE A 115 -16.65 -13.79 -15.93
CA PHE A 115 -15.86 -12.67 -16.43
C PHE A 115 -14.38 -12.84 -16.08
N ALA A 116 -13.48 -12.19 -16.83
CA ALA A 116 -12.05 -12.20 -16.53
C ALA A 116 -11.69 -11.11 -15.50
N THR A 117 -12.29 -9.93 -15.64
CA THR A 117 -11.99 -8.74 -14.82
C THR A 117 -13.12 -8.41 -13.84
N ILE A 118 -12.77 -7.77 -12.71
CA ILE A 118 -13.75 -7.30 -11.73
C ILE A 118 -14.54 -6.13 -12.33
N SER A 119 -13.86 -5.22 -13.04
CA SER A 119 -14.48 -4.09 -13.75
C SER A 119 -15.56 -4.50 -14.75
N ALA A 120 -15.39 -5.61 -15.48
CA ALA A 120 -16.43 -6.09 -16.40
C ALA A 120 -17.67 -6.60 -15.65
N ALA A 121 -17.47 -7.26 -14.51
CA ALA A 121 -18.57 -7.76 -13.69
C ALA A 121 -19.32 -6.65 -12.96
N THR A 122 -18.62 -5.62 -12.44
CA THR A 122 -19.28 -4.45 -11.84
C THR A 122 -20.12 -3.74 -12.90
N LYS A 123 -19.61 -3.54 -14.11
CA LYS A 123 -20.37 -2.95 -15.22
C LYS A 123 -21.64 -3.73 -15.58
N ALA A 124 -21.58 -5.06 -15.50
CA ALA A 124 -22.70 -5.94 -15.83
C ALA A 124 -23.68 -6.12 -14.66
N ALA A 125 -23.30 -5.78 -13.43
CA ALA A 125 -24.13 -5.92 -12.26
C ALA A 125 -25.33 -4.95 -12.31
N GLY A 126 -26.49 -5.45 -11.85
CA GLY A 126 -27.64 -4.60 -11.56
C GLY A 126 -27.56 -3.98 -10.17
N ASP A 127 -28.50 -3.09 -9.87
CA ASP A 127 -28.66 -2.53 -8.52
C ASP A 127 -28.91 -3.64 -7.48
N ARG A 128 -28.29 -3.49 -6.30
CA ARG A 128 -28.26 -4.50 -5.23
C ARG A 128 -27.67 -5.84 -5.71
N GLY A 129 -26.87 -5.83 -6.77
CA GLY A 129 -26.23 -7.01 -7.34
C GLY A 129 -25.07 -7.53 -6.50
N THR A 130 -24.68 -8.77 -6.76
CA THR A 130 -23.55 -9.44 -6.12
C THR A 130 -22.55 -9.89 -7.18
N VAL A 131 -21.29 -9.51 -7.01
CA VAL A 131 -20.15 -9.97 -7.80
C VAL A 131 -19.28 -10.84 -6.90
N VAL A 132 -19.12 -12.10 -7.31
CA VAL A 132 -18.35 -13.13 -6.62
C VAL A 132 -17.04 -13.36 -7.36
N VAL A 133 -15.93 -13.12 -6.68
CA VAL A 133 -14.58 -13.22 -7.24
C VAL A 133 -13.94 -14.54 -6.82
N ARG A 134 -13.57 -15.37 -7.79
CA ARG A 134 -12.88 -16.65 -7.55
C ARG A 134 -11.44 -16.42 -7.12
N SER A 135 -10.84 -17.41 -6.48
CA SER A 135 -9.46 -17.37 -6.01
C SER A 135 -8.50 -16.98 -7.12
N GLY A 136 -7.59 -16.04 -6.82
CA GLY A 136 -6.60 -15.58 -7.78
C GLY A 136 -5.99 -14.24 -7.38
N THR A 137 -5.02 -13.82 -8.17
CA THR A 137 -4.45 -12.47 -8.09
C THR A 137 -4.91 -11.67 -9.30
N TYR A 138 -5.57 -10.56 -9.04
CA TYR A 138 -6.13 -9.66 -10.03
C TYR A 138 -5.28 -8.40 -10.07
N HIS A 139 -4.46 -8.30 -11.11
CA HIS A 139 -3.64 -7.12 -11.40
C HIS A 139 -4.44 -6.19 -12.32
N GLU A 140 -5.33 -5.38 -11.76
CA GLU A 140 -6.20 -4.50 -12.52
C GLU A 140 -6.46 -3.16 -11.80
N ASP A 141 -6.67 -2.10 -12.58
CA ASP A 141 -7.33 -0.88 -12.11
C ASP A 141 -8.84 -1.15 -12.05
N VAL A 142 -9.37 -1.33 -10.84
CA VAL A 142 -10.78 -1.70 -10.64
C VAL A 142 -11.65 -0.46 -10.74
N MET A 143 -12.43 -0.38 -11.82
CA MET A 143 -13.53 0.58 -11.93
C MET A 143 -14.81 -0.03 -11.36
N VAL A 144 -15.29 0.51 -10.24
CA VAL A 144 -16.61 0.18 -9.70
C VAL A 144 -17.63 1.15 -10.28
N TYR A 145 -18.49 0.65 -11.17
CA TYR A 145 -19.56 1.47 -11.75
C TYR A 145 -20.58 1.88 -10.67
N PRO A 146 -21.28 3.02 -10.82
CA PRO A 146 -22.27 3.45 -9.83
C PRO A 146 -23.50 2.52 -9.82
N HIS A 147 -23.87 2.03 -8.64
CA HIS A 147 -25.07 1.20 -8.40
C HIS A 147 -25.76 1.59 -7.09
N GLU A 148 -27.07 1.34 -6.98
CA GLU A 148 -27.79 1.38 -5.70
C GLU A 148 -27.47 0.12 -4.86
N GLY A 149 -26.26 0.08 -4.31
CA GLY A 149 -25.74 -1.07 -3.55
C GLY A 149 -25.15 -2.12 -4.49
N LEU A 150 -23.89 -2.45 -4.27
CA LEU A 150 -23.19 -3.53 -4.95
C LEU A 150 -22.41 -4.31 -3.89
N THR A 151 -22.59 -5.61 -3.85
CA THR A 151 -21.76 -6.50 -3.02
C THR A 151 -20.65 -7.06 -3.90
N LEU A 152 -19.40 -6.75 -3.55
CA LEU A 152 -18.22 -7.41 -4.10
C LEU A 152 -17.63 -8.30 -3.01
N GLU A 153 -17.54 -9.60 -3.29
CA GLU A 153 -17.11 -10.58 -2.31
C GLU A 153 -16.27 -11.69 -2.97
N ALA A 154 -15.46 -12.39 -2.19
CA ALA A 154 -14.77 -13.58 -2.67
C ALA A 154 -15.78 -14.70 -2.97
N TYR A 155 -15.35 -15.82 -3.52
CA TYR A 155 -16.15 -17.04 -3.44
C TYR A 155 -16.00 -17.65 -2.04
N PRO A 156 -17.05 -18.22 -1.43
CA PRO A 156 -16.96 -18.83 -0.11
C PRO A 156 -15.80 -19.81 0.00
N GLY A 157 -14.99 -19.67 1.05
CA GLY A 157 -13.79 -20.47 1.27
C GLY A 157 -12.57 -20.12 0.40
N GLU A 158 -12.69 -19.19 -0.55
CA GLU A 158 -11.60 -18.80 -1.45
C GLU A 158 -10.92 -17.50 -0.99
N VAL A 159 -9.66 -17.33 -1.40
CA VAL A 159 -8.85 -16.13 -1.11
C VAL A 159 -8.55 -15.40 -2.42
N VAL A 160 -8.82 -14.10 -2.42
CA VAL A 160 -8.64 -13.20 -3.57
C VAL A 160 -7.63 -12.13 -3.20
N TRP A 161 -6.68 -11.89 -4.13
CA TRP A 161 -5.74 -10.79 -4.05
C TRP A 161 -6.07 -9.81 -5.17
N VAL A 162 -6.26 -8.54 -4.83
CA VAL A 162 -6.39 -7.45 -5.79
C VAL A 162 -5.19 -6.56 -5.63
N ASP A 163 -4.49 -6.31 -6.72
CA ASP A 163 -3.27 -5.53 -6.74
C ASP A 163 -3.33 -4.50 -7.87
N GLY A 164 -3.17 -3.23 -7.54
CA GLY A 164 -3.11 -2.13 -8.50
C GLY A 164 -1.69 -1.86 -9.04
N SER A 165 -0.72 -2.72 -8.72
CA SER A 165 0.66 -2.51 -9.18
C SER A 165 0.83 -2.83 -10.67
N GLU A 166 1.56 -1.96 -11.37
CA GLU A 166 2.05 -2.23 -12.71
C GLU A 166 3.48 -2.77 -12.65
N THR A 167 3.76 -3.84 -13.40
CA THR A 167 5.12 -4.38 -13.47
C THR A 167 6.02 -3.40 -14.21
N VAL A 168 6.97 -2.82 -13.49
CA VAL A 168 8.03 -2.00 -14.09
C VAL A 168 9.03 -2.91 -14.78
N THR A 169 9.07 -2.83 -16.11
CA THR A 169 10.08 -3.50 -16.93
C THR A 169 11.12 -2.51 -17.45
N GLY A 170 12.26 -3.00 -17.95
CA GLY A 170 13.30 -2.14 -18.53
C GLY A 170 14.34 -1.59 -17.54
N TRP A 171 14.49 -2.21 -16.38
CA TRP A 171 15.55 -1.87 -15.42
C TRP A 171 16.95 -2.05 -16.03
N ARG A 172 17.81 -1.03 -15.86
CA ARG A 172 19.22 -1.07 -16.23
C ARG A 172 20.09 -0.95 -14.99
N LYS A 173 21.15 -1.74 -14.93
CA LYS A 173 22.15 -1.63 -13.86
C LYS A 173 23.04 -0.40 -14.10
N ASP A 174 23.21 0.43 -13.07
CA ASP A 174 24.14 1.56 -13.04
C ASP A 174 24.97 1.49 -11.73
N GLY A 175 26.22 1.05 -11.86
CA GLY A 175 27.06 0.71 -10.70
C GLY A 175 26.44 -0.39 -9.82
N SER A 176 26.13 -0.06 -8.57
CA SER A 176 25.44 -0.94 -7.61
C SER A 176 23.92 -0.76 -7.59
N THR A 177 23.37 0.17 -8.37
CA THR A 177 21.95 0.54 -8.34
C THR A 177 21.26 0.07 -9.63
N TRP A 178 19.95 -0.18 -9.56
CA TRP A 178 19.12 -0.39 -10.75
C TRP A 178 18.33 0.89 -11.01
N VAL A 179 18.38 1.38 -12.24
CA VAL A 179 17.74 2.63 -12.66
C VAL A 179 16.79 2.31 -13.81
N ARG A 180 15.62 2.96 -13.81
CA ARG A 180 14.74 3.06 -14.97
C ARG A 180 14.85 4.49 -15.48
N ASP A 181 15.42 4.64 -16.66
CA ASP A 181 15.48 5.93 -17.34
C ASP A 181 14.04 6.37 -17.72
N ASP A 182 13.76 7.67 -17.73
CA ASP A 182 12.43 8.25 -18.06
C ASP A 182 11.25 7.80 -17.15
N TRP A 183 11.50 7.63 -15.85
CA TRP A 183 10.41 7.43 -14.87
C TRP A 183 9.60 8.72 -14.70
N ASP A 184 8.41 8.78 -15.30
CA ASP A 184 7.43 9.84 -15.08
C ASP A 184 6.33 9.34 -14.13
N THR A 185 5.97 10.15 -13.14
CA THR A 185 4.84 9.87 -12.22
C THR A 185 3.60 10.55 -12.78
N PHE A 186 2.56 9.78 -13.09
CA PHE A 186 1.27 10.27 -13.57
C PHE A 186 0.55 11.18 -12.56
#